data_AF-D4V6S9-F1
#
_entry.id   AF-D4V6S9-F1
#
_cell.length_a   1.000
_cell.length_b   1.000
_cell.length_c   1.000
_cell.angle_alpha   90.00
_cell.angle_beta   90.00
_cell.angle_gamma   90.00
#
_symmetry.space_group_name_H-M   'P 1'
#
loop_
_entity.id
_entity.type
_entity.pdbx_description
1 polymer ?
#
loop_
_entity_poly.entity_id
_entity_poly.type
_entity_poly.pdbx_seq_one_letter_code
_entity_poly.pdbx_strand_id
1 'polypeptide(L)'
;MVVSKALGGLNMNALKYLLPLWIAPVTGVTFRLVFGAAAFWLIDIFCKPENSTIRQKWQLFILGALGIYGYMFFYLLGISKTTPVSSSIFVSLEPIWVFIISVLFYKEKVTWMKVLGIGMGLGGAVLCIFTQPSDDLASNAPLGNLMCLASSLVYAVYLVFSNRLLKGVGDMTMLKYTFLGAAVMAVVVNTIYGFDAPILKMSLFSTPMLVLLFVLVFPTTISYLLLPLGLKYLKTTLVAIYGYLILIVATVTSFVLGQDRFSWTQLAAIVLICASVYLVEVAESNKQITSKLK
;
A
#
# COMPACT_ATOMS: atom_id res chain seq x y z
N MET A 1 3.06 12.87 -7.89
CA MET A 1 2.18 12.28 -6.84
C MET A 1 0.79 11.96 -7.34
N VAL A 2 0.06 12.90 -7.95
CA VAL A 2 -1.29 12.66 -8.51
C VAL A 2 -1.36 11.38 -9.35
N VAL A 3 -0.47 11.24 -10.35
CA VAL A 3 -0.41 10.05 -11.21
C VAL A 3 -0.22 8.75 -10.41
N SER A 4 0.79 8.69 -9.53
CA SER A 4 1.07 7.50 -8.71
C SER A 4 -0.14 7.08 -7.85
N LYS A 5 -0.82 8.05 -7.24
CA LYS A 5 -1.97 7.80 -6.35
C LYS A 5 -3.26 7.49 -7.12
N ALA A 6 -3.48 8.10 -8.28
CA ALA A 6 -4.57 7.73 -9.19
C ALA A 6 -4.41 6.29 -9.70
N LEU A 7 -3.19 5.93 -10.13
CA LEU A 7 -2.85 4.54 -10.47
C LEU A 7 -3.06 3.59 -9.29
N GLY A 8 -2.76 4.03 -8.06
CA GLY A 8 -3.03 3.27 -6.83
C GLY A 8 -4.51 3.00 -6.58
N GLY A 9 -5.40 3.97 -6.83
CA GLY A 9 -6.84 3.76 -6.74
C GLY A 9 -7.35 2.78 -7.81
N LEU A 10 -6.97 2.98 -9.08
CA LEU A 10 -7.31 2.07 -10.17
C LEU A 10 -6.78 0.64 -9.94
N ASN A 11 -5.62 0.52 -9.30
CA ASN A 11 -5.01 -0.76 -8.94
C ASN A 11 -5.91 -1.60 -8.02
N MET A 12 -6.65 -0.97 -7.09
CA MET A 12 -7.55 -1.69 -6.19
C MET A 12 -8.68 -2.36 -6.96
N ASN A 13 -9.31 -1.62 -7.87
CA ASN A 13 -10.38 -2.13 -8.73
C ASN A 13 -9.90 -3.20 -9.71
N ALA A 14 -8.72 -2.99 -10.30
CA ALA A 14 -8.07 -3.96 -11.19
C ALA A 14 -7.75 -5.27 -10.46
N LEU A 15 -7.19 -5.19 -9.24
CA LEU A 15 -6.93 -6.37 -8.41
C LEU A 15 -8.23 -7.08 -8.02
N LYS A 16 -9.28 -6.34 -7.66
CA LYS A 16 -10.58 -6.95 -7.34
C LYS A 16 -11.19 -7.69 -8.52
N TYR A 17 -11.02 -7.18 -9.75
CA TYR A 17 -11.44 -7.88 -10.96
C TYR A 17 -10.66 -9.17 -11.19
N LEU A 18 -9.35 -9.16 -10.95
CA LEU A 18 -8.47 -10.32 -11.15
C LEU A 18 -8.65 -11.41 -10.10
N LEU A 19 -8.84 -11.03 -8.82
CA LEU A 19 -8.74 -11.93 -7.68
C LEU A 19 -10.11 -12.41 -7.17
N PRO A 20 -10.26 -13.69 -6.79
CA PRO A 20 -9.32 -14.81 -6.98
C PRO A 20 -9.51 -15.56 -8.31
N LEU A 21 -10.46 -15.13 -9.16
CA LEU A 21 -10.95 -15.91 -10.28
C LEU A 21 -9.91 -16.16 -11.38
N TRP A 22 -9.16 -15.12 -11.76
CA TRP A 22 -8.20 -15.20 -12.87
C TRP A 22 -6.79 -15.53 -12.41
N ILE A 23 -6.49 -15.24 -11.15
CA ILE A 23 -5.22 -15.52 -10.50
C ILE A 23 -5.45 -15.61 -8.99
N ALA A 24 -4.85 -16.60 -8.34
CA ALA A 24 -4.92 -16.70 -6.89
C ALA A 24 -4.17 -15.52 -6.23
N PRO A 25 -4.60 -15.02 -5.06
CA PRO A 25 -3.99 -13.85 -4.42
C PRO A 25 -2.46 -13.97 -4.22
N VAL A 26 -1.98 -15.12 -3.72
CA VAL A 26 -0.55 -15.36 -3.47
C VAL A 26 0.25 -15.44 -4.78
N THR A 27 -0.34 -16.02 -5.82
CA THR A 27 0.26 -16.03 -7.16
C THR A 27 0.29 -14.62 -7.76
N GLY A 28 -0.74 -13.82 -7.55
CA GLY A 28 -0.78 -12.40 -7.91
C GLY A 28 0.30 -11.57 -7.20
N VAL A 29 0.56 -11.84 -5.91
CA VAL A 29 1.68 -11.24 -5.15
C VAL A 29 3.00 -11.57 -5.83
N THR A 30 3.19 -12.85 -6.17
CA THR A 30 4.42 -13.34 -6.82
C THR A 30 4.65 -12.64 -8.15
N PHE A 31 3.64 -12.56 -9.00
CA PHE A 31 3.74 -11.90 -10.30
C PHE A 31 4.18 -10.45 -10.16
N ARG A 32 3.54 -9.71 -9.25
CA ARG A 32 3.85 -8.31 -9.01
C ARG A 32 5.26 -8.11 -8.48
N LEU A 33 5.68 -8.89 -7.49
CA LEU A 33 6.99 -8.71 -6.87
C LEU A 33 8.12 -9.17 -7.78
N VAL A 34 7.96 -10.29 -8.50
CA VAL A 34 8.95 -10.78 -9.47
C VAL A 34 9.06 -9.82 -10.66
N PHE A 35 7.93 -9.37 -11.23
CA PHE A 35 7.93 -8.39 -12.31
C PHE A 35 8.54 -7.06 -11.86
N GLY A 36 8.16 -6.57 -10.68
CA GLY A 36 8.73 -5.34 -10.11
C GLY A 36 10.23 -5.46 -9.90
N ALA A 37 10.72 -6.57 -9.34
CA ALA A 37 12.15 -6.82 -9.19
C ALA A 37 12.86 -6.81 -10.55
N ALA A 38 12.36 -7.55 -11.54
CA ALA A 38 12.95 -7.58 -12.88
C ALA A 38 12.95 -6.19 -13.54
N ALA A 39 11.86 -5.45 -13.43
CA ALA A 39 11.72 -4.10 -13.98
C ALA A 39 12.70 -3.12 -13.32
N PHE A 40 12.85 -3.15 -11.99
CA PHE A 40 13.82 -2.27 -11.32
C PHE A 40 15.26 -2.68 -11.65
N TRP A 41 15.58 -3.97 -11.72
CA TRP A 41 16.91 -4.39 -12.19
C TRP A 41 17.19 -3.93 -13.63
N LEU A 42 16.19 -3.95 -14.52
CA LEU A 42 16.33 -3.47 -15.89
C LEU A 42 16.51 -1.95 -15.96
N ILE A 43 15.71 -1.19 -15.21
CA ILE A 43 15.80 0.28 -15.17
C ILE A 43 17.15 0.73 -14.60
N ASP A 44 17.71 -0.02 -13.63
CA ASP A 44 18.99 0.30 -12.97
C ASP A 44 20.16 0.36 -13.96
N ILE A 45 20.09 -0.41 -15.06
CA ILE A 45 21.07 -0.42 -16.15
C ILE A 45 21.20 0.98 -16.79
N PHE A 46 20.12 1.77 -16.79
CA PHE A 46 20.07 3.11 -17.36
C PHE A 46 20.26 4.22 -16.32
N CYS A 47 20.40 3.88 -15.04
CA CYS A 47 20.58 4.84 -13.96
C CYS A 47 22.07 5.08 -13.64
N LYS A 48 22.37 6.23 -13.01
CA LYS A 48 23.72 6.50 -12.51
C LYS A 48 24.03 5.54 -11.35
N PRO A 49 25.26 5.00 -11.26
CA PRO A 49 25.64 4.15 -10.15
C PRO A 49 25.44 4.85 -8.81
N GLU A 50 24.71 4.21 -7.91
CA GLU A 50 24.48 4.69 -6.56
C GLU A 50 25.41 3.95 -5.58
N ASN A 51 26.06 4.72 -4.70
CA ASN A 51 26.92 4.14 -3.69
C ASN A 51 26.08 3.52 -2.58
N SER A 52 26.30 2.23 -2.29
CA SER A 52 25.67 1.54 -1.18
C SER A 52 26.58 0.41 -0.67
N THR A 53 26.67 0.30 0.66
CA THR A 53 27.46 -0.75 1.30
C THR A 53 26.77 -2.11 1.17
N ILE A 54 27.55 -3.19 1.20
CA ILE A 54 27.00 -4.55 1.16
C ILE A 54 26.03 -4.84 2.32
N ARG A 55 26.30 -4.24 3.50
CA ARG A 55 25.43 -4.32 4.66
C ARG A 55 24.05 -3.69 4.40
N GLN A 56 24.02 -2.50 3.80
CA GLN A 56 22.76 -1.83 3.44
C GLN A 56 21.96 -2.65 2.43
N LYS A 57 22.62 -3.24 1.42
CA LYS A 57 21.98 -4.11 0.43
C LYS A 57 21.30 -5.32 1.07
N TRP A 58 21.98 -6.00 2.00
CA TRP A 58 21.40 -7.11 2.77
C TRP A 58 20.26 -6.68 3.70
N GLN A 59 20.39 -5.53 4.36
CA GLN A 59 19.31 -4.98 5.19
C GLN A 59 18.07 -4.67 4.36
N LEU A 60 18.22 -4.05 3.18
CA LEU A 60 17.13 -3.77 2.25
C LEU A 60 16.50 -5.05 1.71
N PHE A 61 17.31 -6.07 1.41
CA PHE A 61 16.81 -7.37 0.99
C PHE A 61 15.92 -8.01 2.07
N ILE A 62 16.39 -8.09 3.31
CA ILE A 62 15.62 -8.66 4.42
C ILE A 62 14.36 -7.83 4.70
N LEU A 63 14.49 -6.49 4.66
CA LEU A 63 13.38 -5.57 4.84
C LEU A 63 12.33 -5.73 3.73
N GLY A 64 12.75 -5.99 2.50
CA GLY A 64 11.87 -6.31 1.38
C GLY A 64 11.16 -7.65 1.55
N ALA A 65 11.92 -8.69 1.94
CA ALA A 65 11.41 -10.05 2.15
C ALA A 65 10.36 -10.13 3.28
N LEU A 66 10.46 -9.29 4.31
CA LEU A 66 9.49 -9.28 5.41
C LEU A 66 8.45 -8.16 5.24
N GLY A 67 8.89 -6.96 4.93
CA GLY A 67 8.05 -5.76 4.86
C GLY A 67 7.25 -5.67 3.57
N ILE A 68 7.91 -5.54 2.41
CA ILE A 68 7.21 -5.39 1.12
C ILE A 68 6.40 -6.64 0.80
N TYR A 69 6.98 -7.83 0.96
CA TYR A 69 6.23 -9.08 0.75
C TYR A 69 5.07 -9.21 1.74
N GLY A 70 5.29 -9.00 3.04
CA GLY A 70 4.24 -9.12 4.05
C GLY A 70 3.08 -8.16 3.79
N TYR A 71 3.38 -6.90 3.45
CA TYR A 71 2.38 -5.93 3.01
C TYR A 71 1.58 -6.47 1.82
N MET A 72 2.26 -6.88 0.74
CA MET A 72 1.60 -7.33 -0.49
C MET A 72 0.74 -8.57 -0.26
N PHE A 73 1.24 -9.50 0.56
CA PHE A 73 0.58 -10.74 0.93
C PHE A 73 -0.75 -10.49 1.65
N PHE A 74 -0.73 -9.72 2.74
CA PHE A 74 -1.95 -9.36 3.46
C PHE A 74 -2.89 -8.51 2.61
N TYR A 75 -2.35 -7.63 1.77
CA TYR A 75 -3.15 -6.75 0.92
C TYR A 75 -3.94 -7.52 -0.15
N LEU A 76 -3.29 -8.42 -0.91
CA LEU A 76 -3.98 -9.19 -1.96
C LEU A 76 -4.94 -10.23 -1.37
N LEU A 77 -4.59 -10.87 -0.25
CA LEU A 77 -5.55 -11.71 0.47
C LEU A 77 -6.74 -10.91 0.97
N GLY A 78 -6.50 -9.71 1.51
CA GLY A 78 -7.56 -8.81 1.97
C GLY A 78 -8.51 -8.39 0.85
N ILE A 79 -7.98 -7.83 -0.24
CA ILE A 79 -8.79 -7.32 -1.36
C ILE A 79 -9.57 -8.41 -2.10
N SER A 80 -9.09 -9.66 -2.08
CA SER A 80 -9.85 -10.80 -2.62
C SER A 80 -11.10 -11.15 -1.79
N LYS A 81 -11.19 -10.67 -0.54
CA LYS A 81 -12.26 -10.99 0.42
C LYS A 81 -13.15 -9.79 0.77
N THR A 82 -12.66 -8.56 0.59
CA THR A 82 -13.43 -7.32 0.77
C THR A 82 -13.58 -6.57 -0.56
N THR A 83 -14.11 -5.36 -0.51
CA THR A 83 -14.32 -4.47 -1.67
C THR A 83 -13.18 -3.47 -1.85
N PRO A 84 -13.00 -2.88 -3.05
CA PRO A 84 -11.93 -1.91 -3.30
C PRO A 84 -12.06 -0.66 -2.42
N VAL A 85 -13.28 -0.18 -2.15
CA VAL A 85 -13.49 0.99 -1.29
C VAL A 85 -13.05 0.68 0.14
N SER A 86 -13.52 -0.43 0.71
CA SER A 86 -13.10 -0.83 2.05
C SER A 86 -11.60 -1.06 2.15
N SER A 87 -10.97 -1.74 1.19
CA SER A 87 -9.50 -1.86 1.14
C SER A 87 -8.80 -0.49 1.12
N SER A 88 -9.31 0.46 0.34
CA SER A 88 -8.73 1.80 0.25
C SER A 88 -8.85 2.62 1.54
N ILE A 89 -9.90 2.38 2.33
CA ILE A 89 -10.09 2.97 3.65
C ILE A 89 -8.96 2.52 4.59
N PHE A 90 -8.66 1.22 4.64
CA PHE A 90 -7.59 0.70 5.51
C PHE A 90 -6.20 1.12 5.05
N VAL A 91 -5.94 1.17 3.75
CA VAL A 91 -4.69 1.73 3.21
C VAL A 91 -4.52 3.20 3.58
N SER A 92 -5.61 3.96 3.68
CA SER A 92 -5.58 5.36 4.11
C SER A 92 -5.18 5.54 5.58
N LEU A 93 -5.17 4.47 6.40
CA LEU A 93 -4.69 4.52 7.80
C LEU A 93 -3.17 4.44 7.92
N GLU A 94 -2.43 4.20 6.83
CA GLU A 94 -0.96 4.14 6.84
C GLU A 94 -0.28 5.30 7.59
N PRO A 95 -0.66 6.58 7.40
CA PRO A 95 -0.02 7.69 8.13
C PRO A 95 -0.20 7.60 9.65
N ILE A 96 -1.35 7.07 10.10
CA ILE A 96 -1.61 6.87 11.53
C ILE A 96 -0.67 5.82 12.09
N TRP A 97 -0.49 4.70 11.38
CA TRP A 97 0.45 3.66 11.80
C TRP A 97 1.89 4.17 11.81
N VAL A 98 2.32 4.90 10.77
CA VAL A 98 3.65 5.52 10.71
C VAL A 98 3.86 6.45 11.90
N PHE A 99 2.85 7.26 12.24
CA PHE A 99 2.90 8.16 13.38
C PHE A 99 3.02 7.39 14.71
N ILE A 100 2.17 6.38 14.95
CA ILE A 100 2.21 5.55 16.17
C ILE A 100 3.59 4.91 16.34
N ILE A 101 4.11 4.28 15.27
CA ILE A 101 5.43 3.64 15.30
C ILE A 101 6.51 4.69 15.56
N SER A 102 6.45 5.85 14.91
CA SER A 102 7.42 6.93 15.11
C SER A 102 7.43 7.44 16.55
N VAL A 103 6.27 7.61 17.19
CA VAL A 103 6.20 7.97 18.61
C VAL A 103 6.85 6.91 19.49
N LEU A 104 6.57 5.63 19.25
CA LEU A 104 7.14 4.53 20.04
C LEU A 104 8.66 4.45 19.92
N PHE A 105 9.21 4.66 18.72
CA PHE A 105 10.65 4.59 18.46
C PHE A 105 11.41 5.86 18.87
N TYR A 106 10.87 7.03 18.56
CA TYR A 106 11.53 8.32 18.78
C TYR A 106 11.13 8.99 20.11
N LYS A 107 10.22 8.38 20.88
CA LYS A 107 9.72 8.86 22.18
C LYS A 107 9.23 10.31 22.11
N GLU A 108 8.56 10.65 21.03
CA GLU A 108 8.04 11.99 20.83
C GLU A 108 6.85 12.30 21.74
N LYS A 109 6.74 13.56 22.20
CA LYS A 109 5.55 14.02 22.93
C LYS A 109 4.31 13.96 22.02
N VAL A 110 3.29 13.24 22.47
CA VAL A 110 1.98 13.12 21.81
C VAL A 110 1.09 14.28 22.24
N THR A 111 0.48 14.97 21.28
CA THR A 111 -0.49 16.03 21.54
C THR A 111 -1.91 15.47 21.62
N TRP A 112 -2.81 16.17 22.28
CA TRP A 112 -4.22 15.75 22.37
C TRP A 112 -4.88 15.57 20.99
N MET A 113 -4.57 16.45 20.03
CA MET A 113 -5.05 16.31 18.64
C MET A 113 -4.62 15.00 17.99
N LYS A 114 -3.41 14.49 18.31
CA LYS A 114 -2.90 13.22 17.79
C LYS A 114 -3.63 12.03 18.40
N VAL A 115 -3.94 12.09 19.71
CA VAL A 115 -4.73 11.06 20.39
C VAL A 115 -6.14 10.98 19.80
N LEU A 116 -6.81 12.13 19.65
CA LEU A 116 -8.14 12.19 19.03
C LEU A 116 -8.13 11.67 17.59
N GLY A 117 -7.13 12.09 16.79
CA GLY A 117 -6.95 11.58 15.43
C GLY A 117 -6.83 10.06 15.40
N ILE A 118 -5.91 9.47 16.18
CA ILE A 118 -5.77 8.01 16.28
C ILE A 118 -7.10 7.34 16.66
N GLY A 119 -7.79 7.87 17.68
CA GLY A 119 -9.07 7.34 18.14
C GLY A 119 -10.14 7.34 17.06
N MET A 120 -10.25 8.42 16.28
CA MET A 120 -11.18 8.51 15.15
C MET A 120 -10.84 7.52 14.04
N GLY A 121 -9.55 7.36 13.72
CA GLY A 121 -9.10 6.45 12.67
C GLY A 121 -9.36 4.99 13.01
N LEU A 122 -8.99 4.58 14.23
CA LEU A 122 -9.26 3.23 14.74
C LEU A 122 -10.76 3.00 14.92
N GLY A 123 -11.52 3.98 15.39
CA GLY A 123 -12.98 3.91 15.50
C GLY A 123 -13.66 3.72 14.16
N GLY A 124 -13.24 4.47 13.13
CA GLY A 124 -13.72 4.28 11.75
C GLY A 124 -13.35 2.91 11.17
N ALA A 125 -12.16 2.41 11.48
CA ALA A 125 -11.71 1.08 11.06
C ALA A 125 -12.58 -0.03 11.68
N VAL A 126 -12.81 0.04 13.00
CA VAL A 126 -13.69 -0.86 13.74
C VAL A 126 -15.11 -0.81 13.19
N LEU A 127 -15.65 0.40 12.99
CA LEU A 127 -16.98 0.59 12.40
C LEU A 127 -17.08 -0.11 11.03
N CYS A 128 -16.10 0.09 10.15
CA CYS A 128 -16.08 -0.54 8.83
C CYS A 128 -15.99 -2.08 8.90
N ILE A 129 -15.16 -2.63 9.80
CA ILE A 129 -15.00 -4.09 9.96
C ILE A 129 -16.30 -4.75 10.42
N PHE A 130 -17.01 -4.15 11.39
CA PHE A 130 -18.19 -4.77 11.99
C PHE A 130 -19.49 -4.49 11.22
N THR A 131 -19.55 -3.44 10.40
CA THR A 131 -20.80 -3.06 9.72
C THR A 131 -20.84 -3.44 8.24
N GLN A 132 -19.70 -3.77 7.62
CA GLN A 132 -19.70 -4.19 6.23
C GLN A 132 -20.29 -5.61 6.10
N PRO A 133 -21.39 -5.79 5.35
CA PRO A 133 -21.95 -7.11 5.12
C PRO A 133 -21.00 -7.94 4.24
N SER A 134 -21.03 -9.26 4.44
CA SER A 134 -20.42 -10.20 3.48
C SER A 134 -21.46 -10.61 2.46
N ASP A 135 -21.13 -10.47 1.18
CA ASP A 135 -22.01 -10.70 0.04
C ASP A 135 -21.22 -11.20 -1.19
N ASP A 136 -21.81 -11.12 -2.38
CA ASP A 136 -21.18 -11.47 -3.65
C ASP A 136 -19.96 -10.61 -4.00
N LEU A 137 -19.93 -9.35 -3.55
CA LEU A 137 -18.80 -8.43 -3.74
C LEU A 137 -17.76 -8.59 -2.64
N ALA A 138 -18.15 -8.99 -1.43
CA ALA A 138 -17.27 -9.24 -0.30
C ALA A 138 -17.50 -10.62 0.33
N SER A 139 -16.78 -11.63 -0.19
CA SER A 139 -16.94 -13.03 0.26
C SER A 139 -16.70 -13.25 1.76
N ASN A 140 -15.83 -12.44 2.38
CA ASN A 140 -15.64 -12.40 3.83
C ASN A 140 -15.12 -11.02 4.23
N ALA A 141 -16.04 -10.06 4.35
CA ALA A 141 -15.69 -8.66 4.59
C ALA A 141 -14.86 -8.45 5.87
N PRO A 142 -15.22 -9.03 7.04
CA PRO A 142 -14.46 -8.79 8.27
C PRO A 142 -13.01 -9.29 8.19
N LEU A 143 -12.80 -10.50 7.65
CA LEU A 143 -11.45 -11.05 7.47
C LEU A 143 -10.66 -10.26 6.43
N GLY A 144 -11.30 -9.90 5.32
CA GLY A 144 -10.67 -9.10 4.27
C GLY A 144 -10.23 -7.72 4.77
N ASN A 145 -11.08 -7.06 5.56
CA ASN A 145 -10.81 -5.78 6.19
C ASN A 145 -9.69 -5.87 7.22
N LEU A 146 -9.69 -6.91 8.06
CA LEU A 146 -8.61 -7.15 9.02
C LEU A 146 -7.26 -7.40 8.32
N MET A 147 -7.26 -8.15 7.22
CA MET A 147 -6.07 -8.36 6.38
C MET A 147 -5.59 -7.04 5.74
N CYS A 148 -6.51 -6.19 5.26
CA CYS A 148 -6.14 -4.87 4.73
C CYS A 148 -5.54 -3.97 5.84
N LEU A 149 -6.12 -3.99 7.05
CA LEU A 149 -5.57 -3.28 8.20
C LEU A 149 -4.16 -3.79 8.56
N ALA A 150 -3.97 -5.11 8.61
CA ALA A 150 -2.66 -5.72 8.84
C ALA A 150 -1.65 -5.31 7.75
N SER A 151 -2.07 -5.27 6.48
CA SER A 151 -1.20 -4.84 5.39
C SER A 151 -0.71 -3.40 5.56
N SER A 152 -1.60 -2.47 5.93
CA SER A 152 -1.25 -1.06 6.18
C SER A 152 -0.26 -0.90 7.34
N LEU A 153 -0.40 -1.71 8.40
CA LEU A 153 0.52 -1.72 9.53
C LEU A 153 1.91 -2.25 9.12
N VAL A 154 1.97 -3.37 8.40
CA VAL A 154 3.24 -3.95 7.91
C VAL A 154 3.95 -2.97 6.99
N TYR A 155 3.20 -2.28 6.12
CA TYR A 155 3.78 -1.24 5.25
C TYR A 155 4.28 -0.03 6.03
N ALA A 156 3.57 0.41 7.06
CA ALA A 156 4.03 1.49 7.93
C ALA A 156 5.33 1.13 8.69
N VAL A 157 5.43 -0.11 9.19
CA VAL A 157 6.67 -0.64 9.76
C VAL A 157 7.79 -0.58 8.71
N TYR A 158 7.54 -1.12 7.50
CA TYR A 158 8.48 -1.04 6.40
C TYR A 158 8.94 0.40 6.14
N LEU A 159 8.03 1.37 6.04
CA LEU A 159 8.35 2.77 5.77
C LEU A 159 9.25 3.39 6.86
N VAL A 160 8.94 3.17 8.14
CA VAL A 160 9.73 3.73 9.25
C VAL A 160 11.15 3.13 9.27
N PHE A 161 11.26 1.81 9.14
CA PHE A 161 12.56 1.14 9.10
C PHE A 161 13.35 1.48 7.83
N SER A 162 12.67 1.55 6.68
CA SER A 162 13.27 1.94 5.41
C SER A 162 13.84 3.36 5.54
N ASN A 163 13.05 4.36 5.95
CA ASN A 163 13.52 5.74 6.16
C ASN A 163 14.77 5.85 7.05
N ARG A 164 14.87 5.00 8.08
CA ARG A 164 16.07 4.95 8.93
C ARG A 164 17.29 4.39 8.22
N LEU A 165 17.11 3.33 7.42
CA LEU A 165 18.16 2.64 6.67
C LEU A 165 18.54 3.37 5.36
N LEU A 166 17.63 4.19 4.83
CA LEU A 166 17.75 4.94 3.58
C LEU A 166 18.70 6.13 3.65
N LYS A 167 19.12 6.57 4.84
CA LYS A 167 20.03 7.72 4.96
C LYS A 167 21.30 7.49 4.14
N GLY A 168 21.39 8.18 3.01
CA GLY A 168 22.53 8.13 2.09
C GLY A 168 22.51 6.95 1.10
N VAL A 169 21.43 6.15 1.03
CA VAL A 169 21.23 5.13 -0.02
C VAL A 169 20.37 5.74 -1.12
N GLY A 170 20.72 5.51 -2.38
CA GLY A 170 19.92 6.01 -3.49
C GLY A 170 18.59 5.26 -3.67
N ASP A 171 17.62 5.96 -4.25
CA ASP A 171 16.24 5.50 -4.38
C ASP A 171 16.15 4.23 -5.22
N MET A 172 17.01 4.12 -6.25
CA MET A 172 16.99 2.99 -7.16
C MET A 172 17.52 1.72 -6.51
N THR A 173 18.62 1.85 -5.75
CA THR A 173 19.18 0.78 -4.93
C THR A 173 18.15 0.26 -3.94
N MET A 174 17.41 1.17 -3.28
CA MET A 174 16.32 0.77 -2.38
C MET A 174 15.33 -0.14 -3.11
N LEU A 175 14.69 0.37 -4.17
CA LEU A 175 13.64 -0.33 -4.89
C LEU A 175 14.12 -1.71 -5.38
N LYS A 176 15.32 -1.75 -5.96
CA LYS A 176 15.92 -2.98 -6.50
C LYS A 176 16.11 -4.06 -5.44
N TYR A 177 16.72 -3.72 -4.30
CA TYR A 177 17.02 -4.71 -3.26
C TYR A 177 15.78 -5.08 -2.43
N THR A 178 14.86 -4.14 -2.17
CA THR A 178 13.61 -4.45 -1.47
C THR A 178 12.69 -5.32 -2.31
N PHE A 179 12.53 -5.03 -3.61
CA PHE A 179 11.72 -5.88 -4.48
C PHE A 179 12.39 -7.23 -4.74
N LEU A 180 13.73 -7.30 -4.81
CA LEU A 180 14.42 -8.58 -4.93
C LEU A 180 14.16 -9.48 -3.72
N GLY A 181 14.30 -8.95 -2.50
CA GLY A 181 13.99 -9.71 -1.28
C GLY A 181 12.52 -10.14 -1.22
N ALA A 182 11.62 -9.25 -1.60
CA ALA A 182 10.20 -9.54 -1.66
C ALA A 182 9.86 -10.61 -2.70
N ALA A 183 10.49 -10.58 -3.88
CA ALA A 183 10.32 -11.56 -4.94
C ALA A 183 10.81 -12.95 -4.53
N VAL A 184 11.96 -13.04 -3.87
CA VAL A 184 12.48 -14.32 -3.34
C VAL A 184 11.50 -14.91 -2.32
N MET A 185 11.04 -14.11 -1.36
CA MET A 185 10.05 -14.58 -0.38
C MET A 185 8.73 -14.98 -1.06
N ALA A 186 8.27 -14.22 -2.05
CA ALA A 186 7.04 -14.51 -2.76
C ALA A 186 7.10 -15.86 -3.49
N VAL A 187 8.21 -16.14 -4.19
CA VAL A 187 8.43 -17.43 -4.85
C VAL A 187 8.42 -18.57 -3.83
N VAL A 188 9.14 -18.43 -2.71
CA VAL A 188 9.20 -19.44 -1.65
C VAL A 188 7.82 -19.72 -1.04
N VAL A 189 7.02 -18.69 -0.76
CA VAL A 189 5.69 -18.92 -0.18
C VAL A 189 4.71 -19.45 -1.22
N ASN A 190 4.83 -19.03 -2.48
CA ASN A 190 3.95 -19.51 -3.56
C ASN A 190 4.18 -20.99 -3.90
N THR A 191 5.38 -21.55 -3.67
CA THR A 191 5.59 -23.01 -3.79
C THR A 191 4.89 -23.80 -2.69
N ILE A 192 4.62 -23.18 -1.53
CA ILE A 192 3.90 -23.80 -0.39
C ILE A 192 2.38 -23.68 -0.58
N TYR A 193 1.90 -22.50 -0.98
CA TYR A 193 0.46 -22.25 -1.17
C TYR A 193 -0.11 -22.85 -2.46
N GLY A 194 0.76 -23.13 -3.43
CA GLY A 194 0.37 -23.57 -4.76
C GLY A 194 0.29 -22.41 -5.75
N PHE A 195 0.59 -22.74 -7.00
CA PHE A 195 0.52 -21.81 -8.12
C PHE A 195 -0.82 -21.98 -8.83
N ASP A 196 -1.63 -20.92 -8.88
CA ASP A 196 -2.87 -20.92 -9.62
C ASP A 196 -3.06 -19.59 -10.38
N ALA A 197 -2.98 -19.68 -11.70
CA ALA A 197 -3.10 -18.55 -12.62
C ALA A 197 -3.74 -18.97 -13.95
N PRO A 198 -5.08 -19.21 -13.98
CA PRO A 198 -5.80 -19.55 -15.22
C PRO A 198 -5.59 -18.53 -16.33
N ILE A 199 -5.39 -17.26 -15.97
CA ILE A 199 -5.08 -16.15 -16.89
C ILE A 199 -3.92 -16.42 -17.85
N LEU A 200 -2.94 -17.25 -17.48
CA LEU A 200 -1.80 -17.57 -18.34
C LEU A 200 -2.17 -18.42 -19.56
N LYS A 201 -3.33 -19.10 -19.53
CA LYS A 201 -3.83 -19.89 -20.66
C LYS A 201 -4.61 -19.04 -21.67
N MET A 202 -4.85 -17.76 -21.37
CA MET A 202 -5.62 -16.86 -22.20
C MET A 202 -4.73 -16.13 -23.21
N SER A 203 -5.37 -15.54 -24.24
CA SER A 203 -4.68 -14.66 -25.19
C SER A 203 -4.09 -13.43 -24.48
N LEU A 204 -2.95 -12.94 -25.00
CA LEU A 204 -2.31 -11.71 -24.52
C LEU A 204 -3.22 -10.49 -24.60
N PHE A 205 -4.14 -10.47 -25.57
CA PHE A 205 -5.11 -9.38 -25.76
C PHE A 205 -6.44 -9.60 -25.03
N SER A 206 -6.56 -10.65 -24.22
CA SER A 206 -7.73 -10.84 -23.39
C SER A 206 -7.82 -9.75 -22.31
N THR A 207 -9.04 -9.36 -21.94
CA THR A 207 -9.29 -8.34 -20.92
C THR A 207 -8.55 -8.62 -19.60
N PRO A 208 -8.57 -9.85 -19.04
CA PRO A 208 -7.84 -10.14 -17.80
C PRO A 208 -6.33 -9.94 -17.95
N MET A 209 -5.73 -10.37 -19.08
CA MET A 209 -4.30 -10.18 -19.31
C MET A 209 -3.93 -8.70 -19.43
N LEU A 210 -4.74 -7.90 -20.13
CA LEU A 210 -4.51 -6.45 -20.22
C LEU A 210 -4.62 -5.76 -18.85
N VAL A 211 -5.57 -6.19 -18.02
CA VAL A 211 -5.71 -5.69 -16.64
C VAL A 211 -4.51 -6.10 -15.78
N LEU A 212 -4.00 -7.33 -15.94
CA LEU A 212 -2.77 -7.78 -15.27
C LEU A 212 -1.55 -6.97 -15.73
N LEU A 213 -1.36 -6.76 -17.03
CA LEU A 213 -0.27 -5.94 -17.56
C LEU A 213 -0.37 -4.50 -17.07
N PHE A 214 -1.58 -3.93 -17.00
CA PHE A 214 -1.80 -2.64 -16.37
C PHE A 214 -1.28 -2.64 -14.92
N VAL A 215 -1.69 -3.63 -14.11
CA VAL A 215 -1.28 -3.79 -12.71
C VAL A 215 0.25 -3.94 -12.55
N LEU A 216 0.90 -4.67 -13.44
CA LEU A 216 2.34 -4.91 -13.39
C LEU A 216 3.14 -3.67 -13.81
N VAL A 217 2.77 -3.02 -14.91
CA VAL A 217 3.53 -1.89 -15.44
C VAL A 217 3.27 -0.61 -14.65
N PHE A 218 1.98 -0.25 -14.47
CA PHE A 218 1.64 1.08 -13.97
C PHE A 218 1.66 1.14 -12.43
N PRO A 219 0.78 0.46 -11.68
CA PRO A 219 0.83 0.51 -10.21
C PRO A 219 2.07 -0.13 -9.59
N THR A 220 2.65 -1.18 -10.18
CA THR A 220 3.77 -1.88 -9.54
C THR A 220 5.13 -1.27 -9.87
N THR A 221 5.37 -0.87 -11.11
CA THR A 221 6.65 -0.25 -11.50
C THR A 221 6.59 1.27 -11.44
N ILE A 222 5.72 1.90 -12.26
CA ILE A 222 5.71 3.36 -12.41
C ILE A 222 5.32 4.06 -11.10
N SER A 223 4.26 3.63 -10.42
CA SER A 223 3.82 4.28 -9.18
C SER A 223 4.85 4.18 -8.06
N TYR A 224 5.55 3.04 -7.92
CA TYR A 224 6.61 2.86 -6.92
C TYR A 224 7.86 3.66 -7.24
N LEU A 225 8.21 3.85 -8.53
CA LEU A 225 9.32 4.73 -8.94
C LEU A 225 9.00 6.20 -8.64
N LEU A 226 7.75 6.62 -8.87
CA LEU A 226 7.31 7.99 -8.62
C LEU A 226 7.22 8.36 -7.13
N LEU A 227 7.17 7.38 -6.23
CA LEU A 227 6.94 7.62 -4.80
C LEU A 227 8.17 8.23 -4.11
N PRO A 228 9.40 7.65 -4.20
CA PRO A 228 10.62 8.30 -3.71
C PRO A 228 10.87 9.66 -4.35
N LEU A 229 10.64 9.78 -5.67
CA LEU A 229 10.75 11.06 -6.39
C LEU A 229 9.79 12.11 -5.83
N GLY A 230 8.55 11.74 -5.52
CA GLY A 230 7.58 12.63 -4.91
C GLY A 230 8.01 13.10 -3.52
N LEU A 231 8.55 12.20 -2.70
CA LEU A 231 9.07 12.51 -1.36
C LEU A 231 10.28 13.45 -1.39
N LYS A 232 11.07 13.46 -2.47
CA LYS A 232 12.21 14.37 -2.65
C LYS A 232 11.80 15.84 -2.79
N TYR A 233 10.63 16.12 -3.39
CA TYR A 233 10.21 17.48 -3.75
C TYR A 233 9.00 17.99 -2.98
N LEU A 234 8.32 17.13 -2.22
CA LEU A 234 7.08 17.48 -1.53
C LEU A 234 7.22 17.28 -0.04
N LYS A 235 6.58 18.17 0.74
CA LYS A 235 6.45 18.00 2.18
C LYS A 235 5.63 16.73 2.47
N THR A 236 5.98 16.02 3.54
CA THR A 236 5.31 14.78 3.99
C THR A 236 3.79 14.94 4.09
N THR A 237 3.32 16.10 4.60
CA THR A 237 1.89 16.46 4.67
C THR A 237 1.17 16.47 3.33
N LEU A 238 1.81 17.02 2.31
CA LEU A 238 1.22 17.07 0.98
C LEU A 238 1.13 15.65 0.38
N VAL A 239 2.14 14.83 0.64
CA VAL A 239 2.18 13.41 0.23
C VAL A 239 1.09 12.59 0.92
N ALA A 240 0.84 12.83 2.21
CA ALA A 240 -0.24 12.22 2.97
C ALA A 240 -1.62 12.60 2.41
N ILE A 241 -1.85 13.88 2.09
CA ILE A 241 -3.10 14.35 1.45
C ILE A 241 -3.32 13.69 0.09
N TYR A 242 -2.26 13.51 -0.72
CA TYR A 242 -2.37 12.75 -1.96
C TYR A 242 -2.73 11.27 -1.74
N GLY A 243 -2.53 10.73 -0.54
CA GLY A 243 -3.02 9.41 -0.13
C GLY A 243 -4.54 9.28 -0.28
N TYR A 244 -5.32 10.33 0.07
CA TYR A 244 -6.77 10.32 -0.09
C TYR A 244 -7.23 10.22 -1.55
N LEU A 245 -6.37 10.58 -2.51
CA LEU A 245 -6.68 10.41 -3.92
C LEU A 245 -6.88 8.93 -4.28
N ILE A 246 -6.19 8.00 -3.59
CA ILE A 246 -6.40 6.56 -3.77
C ILE A 246 -7.85 6.21 -3.42
N LEU A 247 -8.33 6.66 -2.25
CA LEU A 247 -9.69 6.42 -1.77
C LEU A 247 -10.73 7.00 -2.72
N ILE A 248 -10.55 8.24 -3.17
CA ILE A 248 -11.47 8.88 -4.12
C ILE A 248 -11.52 8.10 -5.44
N VAL A 249 -10.37 7.79 -6.04
CA VAL A 249 -10.30 7.10 -7.32
C VAL A 249 -10.85 5.67 -7.20
N ALA A 250 -10.52 4.95 -6.12
CA ALA A 250 -11.05 3.61 -5.86
C ALA A 250 -12.57 3.64 -5.67
N THR A 251 -13.11 4.65 -4.99
CA THR A 251 -14.57 4.80 -4.77
C THR A 251 -15.30 5.09 -6.07
N VAL A 252 -14.85 6.08 -6.83
CA VAL A 252 -15.47 6.46 -8.12
C VAL A 252 -15.41 5.28 -9.10
N THR A 253 -14.25 4.63 -9.21
CA THR A 253 -14.07 3.47 -10.10
C THR A 253 -14.94 2.29 -9.66
N SER A 254 -15.05 2.04 -8.35
CA SER A 254 -15.92 0.98 -7.81
C SER A 254 -17.38 1.23 -8.13
N PHE A 255 -17.84 2.47 -8.02
CA PHE A 255 -19.21 2.84 -8.36
C PHE A 255 -19.49 2.64 -9.85
N VAL A 256 -18.57 3.08 -10.73
CA VAL A 256 -18.69 2.92 -12.19
C VAL A 256 -18.68 1.44 -12.62
N LEU A 257 -17.84 0.61 -11.98
CA LEU A 257 -17.70 -0.81 -12.32
C LEU A 257 -18.66 -1.72 -11.54
N GLY A 258 -19.49 -1.18 -10.64
CA GLY A 258 -20.37 -1.98 -9.77
C GLY A 258 -19.61 -2.91 -8.81
N GLN A 259 -18.37 -2.58 -8.44
CA GLN A 259 -17.51 -3.39 -7.56
C GLN A 259 -17.71 -3.10 -6.07
N ASP A 260 -18.59 -2.18 -5.72
CA ASP A 260 -18.97 -1.89 -4.34
C ASP A 260 -20.42 -1.41 -4.25
N ARG A 261 -21.03 -1.56 -3.07
CA ARG A 261 -22.40 -1.10 -2.76
C ARG A 261 -22.31 0.02 -1.74
N PHE A 262 -22.89 1.16 -2.09
CA PHE A 262 -22.88 2.32 -1.21
C PHE A 262 -23.65 2.02 0.08
N SER A 263 -22.93 2.08 1.22
CA SER A 263 -23.52 2.01 2.55
C SER A 263 -23.26 3.30 3.33
N TRP A 264 -24.29 3.79 4.02
CA TRP A 264 -24.18 4.94 4.93
C TRP A 264 -23.18 4.70 6.05
N THR A 265 -23.02 3.45 6.52
CA THR A 265 -22.02 3.12 7.56
C THR A 265 -20.60 3.18 7.01
N GLN A 266 -20.40 2.78 5.75
CA GLN A 266 -19.11 2.87 5.06
C GLN A 266 -18.75 4.33 4.79
N LEU A 267 -19.73 5.18 4.42
CA LEU A 267 -19.50 6.62 4.32
C LEU A 267 -19.09 7.23 5.66
N ALA A 268 -19.75 6.87 6.76
CA ALA A 268 -19.37 7.33 8.09
C ALA A 268 -17.93 6.90 8.46
N ALA A 269 -17.54 5.66 8.14
CA ALA A 269 -16.18 5.18 8.34
C ALA A 269 -15.15 5.96 7.49
N ILE A 270 -15.46 6.24 6.22
CA ILE A 270 -14.64 7.07 5.33
C ILE A 270 -14.42 8.46 5.94
N VAL A 271 -15.49 9.12 6.38
CA VAL A 271 -15.41 10.47 6.96
C VAL A 271 -14.58 10.47 8.24
N LEU A 272 -14.78 9.50 9.14
CA LEU A 272 -13.99 9.35 10.37
C LEU A 272 -12.50 9.18 10.06
N ILE A 273 -12.17 8.35 9.07
CA ILE A 273 -10.78 8.05 8.71
C ILE A 273 -10.11 9.23 8.00
N CYS A 274 -10.81 9.90 7.08
CA CYS A 274 -10.30 11.12 6.47
C CYS A 274 -10.07 12.23 7.51
N ALA A 275 -11.00 12.43 8.45
CA ALA A 275 -10.82 13.39 9.53
C ALA A 275 -9.65 13.00 10.45
N SER A 276 -9.47 11.71 10.74
CA SER A 276 -8.39 11.20 11.57
C SER A 276 -7.00 11.53 11.03
N VAL A 277 -6.76 11.22 9.75
CA VAL A 277 -5.46 11.43 9.10
C VAL A 277 -5.20 12.92 8.96
N TYR A 278 -6.22 13.73 8.68
CA TYR A 278 -6.10 15.20 8.65
C TYR A 278 -5.66 15.76 10.01
N LEU A 279 -6.30 15.34 11.10
CA LEU A 279 -5.96 15.80 12.45
C LEU A 279 -4.53 15.42 12.86
N VAL A 280 -4.11 14.18 12.60
CA VAL A 280 -2.75 13.71 12.90
C VAL A 280 -1.72 14.53 12.13
N GLU A 281 -1.97 14.75 10.83
CA GLU A 281 -1.04 15.44 9.95
C GLU A 281 -0.92 16.94 10.26
N VAL A 282 -2.04 17.63 10.54
CA VAL A 282 -2.04 19.04 10.97
C VAL A 282 -1.29 19.20 12.28
N ALA A 283 -1.50 18.29 13.23
CA ALA A 283 -0.79 18.32 14.51
C ALA A 283 0.72 18.09 14.36
N GLU A 284 1.14 17.34 13.35
CA GLU A 284 2.55 17.11 13.04
C GLU A 284 3.21 18.30 12.36
N SER A 285 2.53 18.91 11.37
CA SER A 285 2.98 20.13 10.70
C SER A 285 3.19 21.29 11.68
N ASN A 286 2.24 21.53 12.58
CA ASN A 286 2.35 22.59 13.59
C ASN A 286 3.55 22.41 14.53
N LYS A 287 3.91 21.15 14.85
CA LYS A 287 5.08 20.83 15.67
C LYS A 287 6.40 21.12 14.94
N GLN A 288 6.49 20.79 13.65
CA GLN A 288 7.68 21.08 12.84
C GLN A 288 7.93 22.60 12.69
N ILE A 289 6.86 23.39 12.60
CA ILE A 289 6.95 24.85 12.55
C ILE A 289 7.48 25.39 13.88
N THR A 290 6.93 24.94 15.02
CA THR A 290 7.39 25.39 16.34
C THR A 290 8.81 24.95 16.69
N SER A 291 9.29 23.81 16.17
CA SER A 291 10.69 23.38 16.37
C SER A 291 11.69 24.15 15.53
N LYS A 292 11.29 24.74 14.38
CA LYS A 292 12.17 25.57 13.55
C LYS A 292 12.29 27.02 14.03
N LEU A 293 11.36 27.46 14.87
CA LEU A 293 11.34 28.80 15.46
C LEU A 293 12.10 28.88 16.80
N LYS A 294 12.59 27.74 17.31
CA LYS A 294 13.44 27.62 18.50
C LYS A 294 14.87 27.29 18.07
#